data_AF-A0A847J7D8-F1
#
_entry.id   AF-A0A847J7D8-F1
#
_cell.length_a   1.000
_cell.length_b   1.000
_cell.length_c   1.000
_cell.angle_alpha   90.00
_cell.angle_beta   90.00
_cell.angle_gamma   90.00
#
_symmetry.space_group_name_H-M   'P 1'
#
loop_
_entity.id
_entity.type
_entity.pdbx_description
1 polymer ?
#
loop_
_entity_poly.entity_id
_entity_poly.type
_entity_poly.pdbx_seq_one_letter_code
_entity_poly.pdbx_strand_id
1 'polypeptide(L)'
;RFGIFPTWHKGRIDHIGTGTWTRYVEEKMASRFHDNSILVQLDLLYEFCQWALDRFVAPGETHLTLHRGVYDFDEHRSVRRIDRRRAVVRMNALVSFSADRDHAGCFGDVILTARVPVQKILYFSGLLPAHPLQGEGEWLVIGGDYPVETSW
;
A
#
# COMPACT_ATOMS: atom_id res chain seq x y z
N ARG A 1 12.57 5.00 -2.50
CA ARG A 1 12.19 6.30 -3.10
C ARG A 1 11.42 7.16 -2.10
N PHE A 2 10.25 6.70 -1.62
CA PHE A 2 9.42 7.42 -0.64
C PHE A 2 9.92 7.40 0.83
N GLY A 3 11.17 7.02 1.08
CA GLY A 3 11.75 6.98 2.44
C GLY A 3 11.18 5.91 3.39
N ILE A 4 10.24 5.07 2.96
CA ILE A 4 9.64 4.02 3.80
C ILE A 4 10.44 2.73 3.70
N PHE A 5 10.88 2.22 4.85
CA PHE A 5 11.54 0.92 4.94
C PHE A 5 10.53 -0.22 4.78
N PRO A 6 10.85 -1.28 4.00
CA PRO A 6 9.98 -2.43 3.92
C PRO A 6 10.00 -3.21 5.25
N THR A 7 8.82 -3.67 5.67
CA THR A 7 8.66 -4.58 6.81
C THR A 7 8.62 -6.04 6.39
N TRP A 8 8.48 -6.31 5.09
CA TRP A 8 8.45 -7.66 4.54
C TRP A 8 9.07 -7.70 3.13
N HIS A 9 9.93 -8.69 2.89
CA HIS A 9 10.46 -9.07 1.56
C HIS A 9 10.87 -10.55 1.58
N LYS A 10 10.00 -11.43 1.03
CA LYS A 10 10.14 -12.90 1.07
C LYS A 10 10.29 -13.44 2.51
N GLY A 11 9.83 -12.69 3.51
CA GLY A 11 10.07 -12.89 4.93
C GLY A 11 10.06 -11.55 5.68
N ARG A 12 9.83 -11.59 7.00
CA ARG A 12 9.74 -10.39 7.84
C ARG A 12 11.10 -9.69 7.98
N ILE A 13 11.08 -8.36 7.95
CA ILE A 13 12.26 -7.50 8.15
C ILE A 13 12.05 -6.70 9.44
N ASP A 14 12.67 -7.16 10.53
CA ASP A 14 12.49 -6.58 11.86
C ASP A 14 13.42 -5.40 12.14
N HIS A 15 14.66 -5.48 11.66
CA HIS A 15 15.68 -4.45 11.81
C HIS A 15 16.72 -4.56 10.68
N ILE A 16 17.48 -3.48 10.50
CA ILE A 16 18.60 -3.44 9.56
C ILE A 16 19.67 -4.45 10.03
N GLY A 17 20.24 -5.19 9.08
CA GLY A 17 21.30 -6.16 9.33
C GLY A 17 20.85 -7.60 9.53
N THR A 18 19.54 -7.89 9.49
CA THR A 18 19.05 -9.28 9.43
C THR A 18 19.35 -9.93 8.08
N GLY A 19 19.38 -11.26 8.01
CA GLY A 19 19.52 -11.96 6.73
C GLY A 19 18.41 -11.62 5.72
N THR A 20 17.19 -11.36 6.18
CA THR A 20 16.08 -10.89 5.34
C THR A 20 16.30 -9.48 4.79
N TRP A 21 16.87 -8.58 5.60
CA TRP A 21 17.30 -7.26 5.15
C TRP A 21 18.42 -7.36 4.09
N THR A 22 19.44 -8.17 4.34
CA THR A 22 20.56 -8.35 3.39
C THR A 22 20.06 -8.85 2.05
N ARG A 23 19.21 -9.89 2.03
CA ARG A 23 18.60 -10.39 0.80
C ARG A 23 17.76 -9.32 0.09
N TYR A 24 16.99 -8.54 0.84
CA TYR A 24 16.26 -7.41 0.26
C TYR A 24 17.19 -6.43 -0.43
N VAL A 25 18.30 -6.04 0.23
CA VAL A 25 19.26 -5.10 -0.35
C VAL A 25 19.93 -5.69 -1.60
N GLU A 26 20.39 -6.93 -1.53
CA GLU A 26 21.00 -7.62 -2.68
C GLU A 26 20.06 -7.65 -3.89
N GLU A 27 18.80 -8.08 -3.67
CA GLU A 27 17.80 -8.13 -4.74
C GLU A 27 17.44 -6.73 -5.24
N LYS A 28 17.26 -5.77 -4.34
CA LYS A 28 16.99 -4.38 -4.70
C LYS A 28 18.11 -3.79 -5.54
N MET A 29 19.37 -4.12 -5.27
CA MET A 29 20.54 -3.60 -6.00
C MET A 29 20.82 -4.35 -7.31
N ALA A 30 20.08 -5.43 -7.60
CA ALA A 30 20.24 -6.17 -8.85
C ALA A 30 19.87 -5.30 -10.07
N SER A 31 20.74 -5.29 -11.09
CA SER A 31 20.61 -4.44 -12.28
C SER A 31 19.26 -4.59 -13.01
N ARG A 32 18.69 -5.81 -13.00
CA ARG A 32 17.37 -6.09 -13.61
C ARG A 32 16.23 -5.19 -13.10
N PHE A 33 16.37 -4.58 -11.93
CA PHE A 33 15.39 -3.66 -11.34
C PHE A 33 15.79 -2.18 -11.46
N HIS A 34 16.88 -1.88 -12.16
CA HIS A 34 17.35 -0.50 -12.43
C HIS A 34 17.48 -0.19 -13.92
N ASP A 35 17.14 -1.14 -14.79
CA ASP A 35 17.14 -0.95 -16.22
C ASP A 35 15.96 -0.07 -16.68
N ASN A 36 16.09 0.47 -17.89
CA ASN A 36 15.06 1.23 -18.60
C ASN A 36 14.51 2.46 -17.83
N SER A 37 15.32 3.10 -16.97
CA SER A 37 14.91 4.29 -16.20
C SER A 37 13.63 4.08 -15.39
N ILE A 38 13.42 2.87 -14.83
CA ILE A 38 12.22 2.49 -14.07
C ILE A 38 11.79 3.53 -13.03
N LEU A 39 12.76 4.19 -12.40
CA LEU A 39 12.53 5.22 -11.40
C LEU A 39 11.78 6.45 -11.95
N VAL A 40 12.10 6.87 -13.18
CA VAL A 40 11.40 7.95 -13.89
C VAL A 40 10.02 7.48 -14.36
N GLN A 41 9.88 6.21 -14.76
CA GLN A 41 8.58 5.65 -15.13
C GLN A 41 7.61 5.63 -13.94
N LEU A 42 8.10 5.27 -12.76
CA LEU A 42 7.31 5.31 -11.52
C LEU A 42 6.94 6.73 -11.10
N ASP A 43 7.82 7.72 -11.34
CA ASP A 43 7.48 9.13 -11.11
C ASP A 43 6.37 9.58 -12.04
N LEU A 44 6.48 9.29 -13.33
CA LEU A 44 5.47 9.64 -14.32
C LEU A 44 4.12 8.99 -13.98
N LEU A 45 4.13 7.71 -13.57
CA LEU A 45 2.93 7.01 -13.12
C LEU A 45 2.30 7.71 -11.91
N TYR A 46 3.11 8.04 -10.90
CA TYR A 46 2.63 8.71 -9.70
C TYR A 46 2.09 10.11 -10.01
N GLU A 47 2.81 10.93 -10.78
CA GLU A 47 2.37 12.28 -11.14
C GLU A 47 1.08 12.26 -11.96
N PHE A 48 0.97 11.34 -12.92
CA PHE A 48 -0.25 11.16 -13.70
C PHE A 48 -1.42 10.69 -12.83
N CYS A 49 -1.16 9.75 -11.90
CA CYS A 49 -2.13 9.29 -10.92
C CYS A 49 -2.64 10.46 -10.05
N GLN A 50 -1.74 11.26 -9.50
CA GLN A 50 -2.10 12.41 -8.67
C GLN A 50 -2.89 13.47 -9.45
N TRP A 51 -2.50 13.76 -10.70
CA TRP A 51 -3.27 14.65 -11.58
C TRP A 51 -4.68 14.11 -11.86
N ALA A 52 -4.82 12.82 -12.15
CA ALA A 52 -6.12 12.21 -12.44
C ALA A 52 -7.01 12.14 -11.18
N LEU A 53 -6.42 11.87 -10.01
CA LEU A 53 -7.14 11.84 -8.73
C LEU A 53 -7.79 13.19 -8.46
N ASP A 54 -7.01 14.26 -8.50
CA ASP A 54 -7.50 15.62 -8.24
C ASP A 54 -8.52 16.08 -9.28
N ARG A 55 -8.36 15.68 -10.54
CA ARG A 55 -9.22 16.17 -11.63
C ARG A 55 -10.53 15.40 -11.80
N PHE A 56 -10.52 14.08 -11.62
CA PHE A 56 -11.62 13.22 -12.08
C PHE A 56 -12.19 12.30 -11.02
N VAL A 57 -11.40 11.91 -10.02
CA VAL A 57 -11.79 10.83 -9.11
C VAL A 57 -12.24 11.38 -7.75
N ALA A 58 -11.48 12.34 -7.21
CA ALA A 58 -11.69 12.86 -5.86
C ALA A 58 -11.30 14.35 -5.77
N PRO A 59 -11.93 15.24 -6.56
CA PRO A 59 -11.58 16.66 -6.59
C PRO A 59 -11.79 17.33 -5.22
N GLY A 60 -10.73 17.97 -4.71
CA GLY A 60 -10.74 18.65 -3.41
C GLY A 60 -10.70 17.73 -2.19
N GLU A 61 -10.65 16.41 -2.38
CA GLU A 61 -10.55 15.47 -1.27
C GLU A 61 -9.11 15.38 -0.75
N THR A 62 -8.99 15.27 0.57
CA THR A 62 -7.69 15.06 1.21
C THR A 62 -7.42 13.60 1.51
N HIS A 63 -8.47 12.78 1.63
CA HIS A 63 -8.39 11.38 2.01
C HIS A 63 -9.48 10.55 1.35
N LEU A 64 -9.14 9.30 1.03
CA LEU A 64 -10.09 8.28 0.58
C LEU A 64 -10.30 7.24 1.66
N THR A 65 -11.54 6.76 1.81
CA THR A 65 -11.82 5.60 2.66
C THR A 65 -11.57 4.35 1.84
N LEU A 66 -10.61 3.53 2.27
CA LEU A 66 -10.22 2.30 1.59
C LEU A 66 -10.18 1.12 2.58
N HIS A 67 -10.35 -0.09 2.04
CA HIS A 67 -10.47 -1.33 2.79
C HIS A 67 -9.39 -2.33 2.40
N ARG A 68 -8.92 -3.12 3.37
CA ARG A 68 -7.96 -4.20 3.14
C ARG A 68 -8.34 -5.41 3.98
N GLY A 69 -8.54 -6.55 3.32
CA GLY A 69 -8.62 -7.85 3.98
C GLY A 69 -7.24 -8.29 4.45
N VAL A 70 -7.18 -8.83 5.66
CA VAL A 70 -5.98 -9.45 6.23
C VAL A 70 -6.37 -10.77 6.88
N TYR A 71 -5.57 -11.83 6.68
CA TYR A 71 -5.82 -13.17 7.24
C TYR A 71 -5.39 -13.32 8.70
N ASP A 72 -4.49 -12.45 9.17
CA ASP A 72 -4.09 -12.37 10.57
C ASP A 72 -3.73 -10.92 10.87
N PHE A 73 -4.38 -10.33 11.87
CA PHE A 73 -4.06 -8.97 12.31
C PHE A 73 -2.62 -8.88 12.84
N ASP A 74 -2.07 -9.97 13.39
CA ASP A 74 -0.70 -10.03 13.92
C ASP A 74 0.38 -10.12 12.83
N GLU A 75 0.03 -10.47 11.59
CA GLU A 75 0.95 -10.35 10.44
C GLU A 75 1.34 -8.90 10.20
N HIS A 76 0.47 -7.96 10.56
CA HIS A 76 0.80 -6.55 10.55
C HIS A 76 1.29 -6.14 11.93
N ARG A 77 2.47 -5.51 11.98
CA ARG A 77 2.99 -4.98 13.24
C ARG A 77 2.03 -3.90 13.75
N SER A 78 1.21 -4.24 14.75
CA SER A 78 0.42 -3.28 15.48
C SER A 78 1.39 -2.34 16.21
N VAL A 79 1.42 -1.08 15.78
CA VAL A 79 2.30 -0.07 16.36
C VAL A 79 1.71 0.41 17.68
N ARG A 80 0.38 0.55 17.71
CA ARG A 80 -0.37 1.01 18.89
C ARG A 80 -1.83 0.61 18.79
N ARG A 81 -2.39 -0.02 19.82
CA ARG A 81 -3.84 -0.17 19.96
C ARG A 81 -4.42 1.12 20.54
N ILE A 82 -5.47 1.67 19.90
CA ILE A 82 -6.16 2.87 20.40
C ILE A 82 -7.32 2.44 21.30
N ASP A 83 -8.15 1.53 20.81
CA ASP A 83 -9.26 0.93 21.56
C ASP A 83 -9.59 -0.49 21.05
N ARG A 84 -10.79 -0.99 21.33
CA ARG A 84 -11.20 -2.34 20.91
C ARG A 84 -11.21 -2.50 19.39
N ARG A 85 -11.68 -1.49 18.64
CA ARG A 85 -11.89 -1.51 17.18
C ARG A 85 -10.92 -0.62 16.40
N ARG A 86 -10.06 0.14 17.07
CA ARG A 86 -9.13 1.07 16.43
C ARG A 86 -7.69 0.80 16.81
N ALA A 87 -6.82 0.83 15.82
CA ALA A 87 -5.38 0.63 16.00
C ALA A 87 -4.58 1.46 14.99
N VAL A 88 -3.29 1.62 15.26
CA VAL A 88 -2.29 2.06 14.29
C VAL A 88 -1.51 0.85 13.85
N VAL A 89 -1.55 0.58 12.55
CA VAL A 89 -0.93 -0.58 11.92
C VAL A 89 0.18 -0.12 10.99
N ARG A 90 1.35 -0.77 11.06
CA ARG A 90 2.44 -0.52 10.11
C ARG A 90 2.27 -1.40 8.86
N MET A 91 1.98 -0.74 7.74
CA MET A 91 1.93 -1.35 6.42
C MET A 91 3.32 -1.41 5.80
N ASN A 92 3.55 -2.45 4.99
CA ASN A 92 4.77 -2.56 4.17
C ASN A 92 4.87 -1.37 3.20
N ALA A 93 6.07 -1.09 2.68
CA ALA A 93 6.35 0.13 1.90
C ALA A 93 5.41 0.36 0.70
N LEU A 94 4.86 -0.71 0.12
CA LEU A 94 3.77 -0.68 -0.85
C LEU A 94 2.73 -1.71 -0.43
N VAL A 95 1.46 -1.32 -0.44
CA VAL A 95 0.36 -2.16 0.03
C VAL A 95 -0.88 -1.95 -0.84
N SER A 96 -1.66 -3.01 -1.00
CA SER A 96 -2.89 -3.00 -1.79
C SER A 96 -4.12 -2.74 -0.90
N PHE A 97 -5.07 -1.98 -1.42
CA PHE A 97 -6.36 -1.69 -0.83
C PHE A 97 -7.46 -1.82 -1.90
N SER A 98 -8.72 -1.84 -1.46
CA SER A 98 -9.90 -1.76 -2.31
C SER A 98 -10.80 -0.60 -1.86
N ALA A 99 -11.46 0.06 -2.81
CA ALA A 99 -12.57 0.97 -2.50
C ALA A 99 -13.86 0.22 -2.15
N ASP A 100 -13.95 -1.06 -2.52
CA ASP A 100 -15.06 -1.95 -2.21
C ASP A 100 -14.72 -2.81 -0.98
N ARG A 101 -15.54 -2.66 0.07
CA ARG A 101 -15.41 -3.39 1.32
C ARG A 101 -15.67 -4.88 1.14
N ASP A 102 -16.65 -5.26 0.32
CA ASP A 102 -17.02 -6.66 0.12
C ASP A 102 -15.92 -7.38 -0.64
N HIS A 103 -15.36 -6.73 -1.66
CA HIS A 103 -14.17 -7.21 -2.36
C HIS A 103 -12.98 -7.39 -1.41
N ALA A 104 -12.75 -6.46 -0.48
CA ALA A 104 -11.69 -6.60 0.53
C ALA A 104 -11.93 -7.81 1.46
N GLY A 105 -13.18 -8.17 1.74
CA GLY A 105 -13.56 -9.35 2.52
C GLY A 105 -13.15 -10.68 1.88
N CYS A 106 -12.83 -10.72 0.59
CA CYS A 106 -12.32 -11.93 -0.07
C CYS A 106 -10.89 -12.29 0.34
N PHE A 107 -10.15 -11.37 0.99
CA PHE A 107 -8.71 -11.51 1.25
C PHE A 107 -8.35 -11.68 2.74
N GLY A 108 -9.30 -12.09 3.57
CA GLY A 108 -9.05 -12.32 4.99
C GLY A 108 -10.30 -12.42 5.84
N ASP A 109 -10.11 -12.67 7.12
CA ASP A 109 -11.16 -12.71 8.14
C ASP A 109 -11.33 -11.36 8.86
N VAL A 110 -10.33 -10.48 8.79
CA VAL A 110 -10.35 -9.12 9.34
C VAL A 110 -10.34 -8.10 8.20
N ILE A 111 -11.26 -7.13 8.23
CA ILE A 111 -11.23 -5.97 7.34
C ILE A 111 -10.66 -4.77 8.09
N LEU A 112 -9.58 -4.20 7.55
CA LEU A 112 -9.02 -2.93 7.95
C LEU A 112 -9.62 -1.81 7.11
N THR A 113 -10.21 -0.81 7.75
CA THR A 113 -10.72 0.40 7.09
C THR A 113 -9.83 1.58 7.43
N ALA A 114 -9.28 2.23 6.42
CA ALA A 114 -8.33 3.33 6.58
C ALA A 114 -8.80 4.59 5.84
N ARG A 115 -8.56 5.76 6.43
CA ARG A 115 -8.62 7.06 5.73
C ARG A 115 -7.23 7.33 5.15
N VAL A 116 -7.03 6.98 3.88
CA VAL A 116 -5.74 7.08 3.20
C VAL A 116 -5.58 8.48 2.60
N PRO A 117 -4.50 9.22 2.93
CA PRO A 117 -4.23 10.50 2.26
C PRO A 117 -4.08 10.33 0.76
N VAL A 118 -4.65 11.22 -0.04
CA VAL A 118 -4.60 11.13 -1.51
C VAL A 118 -3.16 11.10 -2.06
N GLN A 119 -2.24 11.80 -1.41
CA GLN A 119 -0.81 11.83 -1.76
C GLN A 119 -0.09 10.51 -1.48
N LYS A 120 -0.72 9.59 -0.75
CA LYS A 120 -0.19 8.24 -0.54
C LYS A 120 -0.74 7.23 -1.55
N ILE A 121 -1.62 7.62 -2.46
CA ILE A 121 -2.08 6.75 -3.55
C ILE A 121 -1.01 6.72 -4.64
N LEU A 122 -0.39 5.56 -4.84
CA LEU A 122 0.59 5.36 -5.91
C LEU A 122 -0.13 5.12 -7.25
N TYR A 123 -1.18 4.30 -7.24
CA TYR A 123 -1.91 3.88 -8.43
C TYR A 123 -3.31 3.38 -8.05
N PHE A 124 -4.26 3.47 -8.98
CA PHE A 124 -5.57 2.83 -8.86
C PHE A 124 -6.01 2.26 -10.22
N SER A 125 -6.75 1.16 -10.21
CA SER A 125 -7.09 0.38 -11.42
C SER A 125 -7.90 1.17 -12.46
N GLY A 126 -8.66 2.19 -12.05
CA GLY A 126 -9.39 3.10 -12.93
C GLY A 126 -8.54 4.15 -13.66
N LEU A 127 -7.23 4.20 -13.41
CA LEU A 127 -6.34 5.23 -13.97
C LEU A 127 -6.07 5.05 -15.46
N LEU A 128 -6.02 3.81 -15.94
CA LEU A 128 -5.66 3.48 -17.32
C LEU A 128 -6.83 2.76 -18.02
N PRO A 129 -7.16 3.14 -19.28
CA PRO A 129 -8.28 2.55 -20.03
C PRO A 129 -8.05 1.08 -20.42
N ALA A 130 -6.79 0.63 -20.44
CA ALA A 130 -6.44 -0.78 -20.48
C ALA A 130 -5.84 -1.15 -19.13
N HIS A 131 -6.32 -2.23 -18.52
CA HIS A 131 -5.83 -2.74 -17.23
C HIS A 131 -4.64 -3.68 -17.47
N PRO A 132 -3.36 -3.23 -17.37
CA PRO A 132 -2.23 -4.16 -17.36
C PRO A 132 -2.23 -5.09 -16.14
N LEU A 133 -2.97 -4.72 -15.09
CA LEU A 133 -3.20 -5.50 -13.88
C LEU A 133 -4.72 -5.75 -13.77
N GLN A 134 -5.18 -6.97 -14.05
CA GLN A 134 -6.59 -7.40 -13.97
C GLN A 134 -7.11 -7.52 -12.52
N GLY A 135 -6.62 -6.68 -11.60
CA GLY A 135 -7.14 -6.61 -10.23
C GLY A 135 -8.35 -5.70 -10.19
N GLU A 136 -9.54 -6.26 -10.05
CA GLU A 136 -10.78 -5.50 -9.87
C GLU A 136 -10.61 -4.45 -8.75
N GLY A 137 -10.74 -3.16 -9.08
CA GLY A 137 -10.81 -2.11 -8.07
C GLY A 137 -9.57 -1.88 -7.20
N GLU A 138 -8.39 -2.40 -7.57
CA GLU A 138 -7.18 -2.29 -6.73
C GLU A 138 -6.64 -0.85 -6.62
N TRP A 139 -6.29 -0.46 -5.38
CA TRP A 139 -5.59 0.77 -5.01
C TRP A 139 -4.23 0.43 -4.42
N LEU A 140 -3.16 0.80 -5.11
CA LEU A 140 -1.80 0.69 -4.57
C LEU A 140 -1.47 1.93 -3.74
N VAL A 141 -1.11 1.70 -2.49
CA VAL A 141 -0.90 2.73 -1.48
C VAL A 141 0.53 2.65 -0.95
N ILE A 142 1.19 3.80 -0.86
CA ILE A 142 2.48 3.99 -0.18
C ILE A 142 2.26 3.73 1.32
N GLY A 143 2.94 2.76 1.90
CA GLY A 143 2.67 2.29 3.26
C GLY A 143 3.10 3.21 4.41
N GLY A 144 3.63 2.57 5.46
CA GLY A 144 3.92 3.23 6.74
C GLY A 144 2.77 3.07 7.74
N ASP A 145 2.63 4.00 8.68
CA ASP A 145 1.65 3.91 9.75
C ASP A 145 0.28 4.45 9.33
N TYR A 146 -0.74 3.64 9.61
CA TYR A 146 -2.13 3.99 9.35
C TYR A 146 -3.00 3.76 10.58
N PRO A 147 -3.75 4.78 11.03
CA PRO A 147 -4.93 4.55 11.84
C PRO A 147 -5.94 3.75 11.03
N VAL A 148 -6.42 2.65 11.59
CA VAL A 148 -7.40 1.77 10.98
C VAL A 148 -8.51 1.45 11.96
N GLU A 149 -9.71 1.27 11.42
CA GLU A 149 -10.82 0.61 12.11
C GLU A 149 -10.87 -0.87 11.69
N THR A 150 -10.98 -1.77 12.66
CA THR A 150 -11.07 -3.22 12.46
C THR A 150 -12.52 -3.66 12.44
N SER A 151 -12.85 -4.68 11.64
CA SER A 151 -14.19 -5.31 11.65
C SER A 151 -14.49 -6.15 12.90
N TRP A 152 -13.47 -6.40 13.73
CA TRP A 152 -13.53 -7.14 15.00
C TRP A 152 -13.62 -6.17 16.18
#